data_AF-A0A1H0BNS5-F1
#
_entry.id   AF-A0A1H0BNS5-F1
#
_cell.length_a   1.000
_cell.length_b   1.000
_cell.length_c   1.000
_cell.angle_alpha   90.00
_cell.angle_beta   90.00
_cell.angle_gamma   90.00
#
_symmetry.space_group_name_H-M   'P 1'
#
loop_
_entity.id
_entity.type
_entity.pdbx_description
1 polymer ?
#
loop_
_entity_poly.entity_id
_entity_poly.type
_entity_poly.pdbx_seq_one_letter_code
_entity_poly.pdbx_strand_id
1 'polypeptide(L)' 'MDGGSTPIPPFAEEALAVLQDTIDDSSGIEEQSALKALEAEGFSTADAREALEVLEMRGYLYRVENQLRITD' A
#
# COMPACT_ATOMS: atom_id res chain seq x y z
N MET A 1 0.26 22.84 8.19
CA MET A 1 -0.90 22.22 8.86
C MET A 1 -0.69 20.75 8.72
N ASP A 2 -0.23 20.12 9.80
CA ASP A 2 0.12 18.72 9.90
C ASP A 2 -1.06 17.87 9.43
N GLY A 3 -0.94 17.30 8.22
CA GLY A 3 -1.91 16.35 7.70
C GLY A 3 -1.86 15.15 8.62
N GLY A 4 -2.82 15.07 9.54
CA GLY A 4 -2.94 13.92 10.41
C GLY A 4 -3.24 12.71 9.54
N SER A 5 -2.20 11.98 9.16
CA SER A 5 -2.28 10.66 8.56
C SER A 5 -3.37 9.91 9.29
N THR A 6 -4.47 9.60 8.59
CA THR A 6 -5.55 8.80 9.13
C THR A 6 -4.93 7.59 9.83
N PRO A 7 -5.13 7.38 11.13
CA PRO A 7 -4.36 6.41 11.89
C PRO A 7 -4.56 5.02 11.28
N ILE A 8 -3.46 4.48 10.74
CA ILE A 8 -3.37 3.13 10.23
C ILE A 8 -2.67 2.26 11.26
N PRO A 9 -2.98 0.95 11.29
CA PRO A 9 -2.25 0.02 12.13
C PRO A 9 -0.77 -0.05 11.69
N PRO A 10 0.16 -0.39 12.60
CA PRO A 10 1.60 -0.34 12.34
C PRO A 10 2.00 -1.20 11.15
N PHE A 11 1.43 -2.40 11.01
CA PHE A 11 1.70 -3.28 9.87
C PHE A 11 1.31 -2.65 8.52
N ALA A 12 0.24 -1.84 8.48
CA ALA A 12 -0.19 -1.15 7.26
C ALA A 12 0.71 0.06 6.97
N GLU A 13 1.25 0.71 7.99
CA GLU A 13 2.24 1.78 7.83
C GLU A 13 3.56 1.24 7.26
N GLU A 14 4.03 0.10 7.78
CA GLU A 14 5.19 -0.60 7.24
C GLU A 14 4.95 -1.02 5.78
N ALA A 15 3.79 -1.61 5.48
CA ALA A 15 3.42 -1.97 4.13
C ALA A 15 3.35 -0.75 3.19
N LEU A 16 2.82 0.37 3.67
CA LEU A 16 2.77 1.62 2.90
C LEU A 16 4.17 2.11 2.54
N ALA A 17 5.11 2.08 3.48
CA ALA A 17 6.50 2.49 3.23
C ALA A 17 7.17 1.63 2.14
N VAL A 18 6.95 0.31 2.17
CA VAL A 18 7.45 -0.61 1.13
C VAL A 18 6.82 -0.29 -0.23
N LEU A 19 5.51 -0.04 -0.25
CA LEU A 19 4.80 0.30 -1.47
C LEU A 19 5.21 1.67 -2.00
N GLN A 20 5.53 2.65 -1.17
CA GLN A 20 6.06 3.95 -1.60
C GLN A 20 7.46 3.84 -2.22
N ASP A 21 8.30 2.92 -1.75
CA ASP A 21 9.60 2.65 -2.37
C ASP A 21 9.47 1.87 -3.69
N THR A 22 8.44 1.01 -3.79
CA THR A 22 8.21 0.16 -4.96
C THR A 22 7.40 0.83 -6.07
N ILE A 23 6.40 1.63 -5.70
CA ILE A 23 5.47 2.30 -6.61
C ILE A 23 6.03 3.68 -6.92
N ASP A 24 6.52 3.85 -8.15
CA ASP A 24 6.83 5.17 -8.69
C ASP A 24 5.57 6.04 -8.69
N ASP A 25 5.60 7.26 -8.14
CA ASP A 25 4.44 8.17 -8.02
C ASP A 25 3.67 8.37 -9.35
N SER A 26 4.34 8.19 -10.50
CA SER A 26 3.73 8.33 -11.83
C SER A 26 3.07 7.05 -12.37
N SER A 27 3.35 5.88 -11.80
CA SER A 27 2.94 4.57 -12.32
C SER A 27 2.25 3.73 -11.25
N GLY A 28 1.05 3.22 -11.55
CA GLY A 28 0.41 2.24 -10.67
C GLY A 28 1.10 0.87 -10.75
N ILE A 29 0.91 0.05 -9.72
CA ILE A 29 1.37 -1.34 -9.67
C ILE A 29 0.19 -2.29 -9.67
N GLU A 30 0.31 -3.46 -10.29
CA GLU A 30 -0.72 -4.50 -10.16
C GLU A 30 -0.80 -5.02 -8.72
N GLU A 31 -2.00 -5.38 -8.25
CA GLU A 31 -2.21 -5.93 -6.90
C GLU A 31 -1.27 -7.12 -6.62
N GLN A 32 -1.11 -8.04 -7.57
CA GLN A 32 -0.22 -9.19 -7.38
C GLN A 32 1.25 -8.79 -7.23
N SER A 33 1.68 -7.71 -7.90
CA SER A 33 3.06 -7.23 -7.80
C SER A 33 3.27 -6.48 -6.48
N ALA A 34 2.28 -5.73 -6.01
CA ALA A 34 2.28 -5.14 -4.68
C ALA A 34 2.36 -6.21 -3.58
N LEU A 35 1.56 -7.27 -3.69
CA LEU A 35 1.61 -8.40 -2.76
C LEU A 35 3.00 -9.04 -2.73
N LYS A 36 3.61 -9.30 -3.91
CA LYS A 36 4.96 -9.86 -3.98
C LYS A 36 6.03 -8.95 -3.37
N ALA A 37 5.90 -7.64 -3.53
CA ALA A 37 6.83 -6.68 -2.93
C ALA A 37 6.75 -6.73 -1.39
N LEU A 38 5.52 -6.76 -0.85
CA LEU A 38 5.30 -6.94 0.59
C LEU A 38 5.81 -8.29 1.09
N GLU A 39 5.56 -9.37 0.35
CA GLU A 39 6.08 -10.71 0.70
C GLU A 39 7.61 -10.75 0.70
N ALA A 40 8.27 -10.00 -0.20
CA ALA A 40 9.74 -9.90 -0.24
C ALA A 40 10.31 -9.19 0.99
N GLU A 41 9.54 -8.26 1.59
CA GLU A 41 9.87 -7.60 2.86
C GLU A 41 9.48 -8.41 4.10
N GLY A 42 8.93 -9.62 3.92
CA GLY A 42 8.63 -10.54 5.01
C GLY A 42 7.19 -10.51 5.51
N PHE A 43 6.28 -9.81 4.83
CA PHE A 43 4.85 -9.93 5.12
C PHE A 43 4.33 -11.30 4.69
N SER A 44 3.41 -11.88 5.47
CA SER A 44 2.63 -13.03 4.99
C SER A 44 1.67 -12.57 3.90
N THR A 45 1.28 -13.46 2.99
CA THR A 45 0.26 -13.15 1.97
C THR A 45 -1.05 -12.63 2.58
N ALA A 46 -1.43 -13.10 3.78
CA ALA A 46 -2.61 -12.64 4.50
C ALA A 46 -2.44 -11.19 5.01
N ASP A 47 -1.33 -10.90 5.69
CA ASP A 47 -1.01 -9.56 6.19
C ASP A 47 -0.87 -8.56 5.04
N ALA A 48 -0.22 -8.96 3.94
CA ALA A 48 -0.06 -8.13 2.75
C ALA A 48 -1.41 -7.76 2.14
N ARG A 49 -2.34 -8.72 2.02
CA ARG A 49 -3.71 -8.43 1.54
C ARG A 49 -4.47 -7.52 2.48
N GLU A 50 -4.42 -7.79 3.78
CA GLU A 50 -5.10 -6.98 4.78
C GLU A 50 -4.55 -5.55 4.79
N ALA A 51 -3.23 -5.38 4.66
CA ALA A 51 -2.59 -4.07 4.57
C ALA A 51 -3.07 -3.28 3.35
N LEU A 52 -3.13 -3.91 2.17
CA LEU A 52 -3.65 -3.26 0.97
C LEU A 52 -5.11 -2.81 1.14
N GLU A 53 -5.95 -3.66 1.73
CA GLU A 53 -7.36 -3.33 2.00
C GLU A 53 -7.50 -2.15 2.97
N VAL A 54 -6.72 -2.16 4.07
CA VAL A 54 -6.70 -1.08 5.05
C VAL A 54 -6.24 0.22 4.42
N LEU A 55 -5.16 0.18 3.63
CA LEU A 55 -4.62 1.36 2.96
C LEU A 55 -5.60 1.92 1.93
N GLU A 56 -6.31 1.07 1.19
CA GLU A 56 -7.36 1.50 0.25
C GLU A 56 -8.53 2.15 1.00
N MET A 57 -9.06 1.50 2.04
CA MET A 57 -10.17 2.05 2.84
C MET A 57 -9.82 3.38 3.52
N ARG A 58 -8.55 3.58 3.85
CA ARG A 58 -8.04 4.78 4.52
C ARG A 58 -7.62 5.88 3.55
N GLY A 59 -7.65 5.59 2.25
CA GLY A 59 -7.37 6.53 1.17
C GLY A 59 -5.89 6.67 0.82
N TYR A 60 -5.00 5.86 1.41
CA TYR A 60 -3.57 5.86 1.06
C TYR A 60 -3.30 5.18 -0.29
N LEU A 61 -4.15 4.22 -0.63
CA LEU A 61 -4.14 3.56 -1.93
C LEU A 61 -5.46 3.80 -2.65
N TYR A 62 -5.40 3.85 -3.96
CA TYR A 62 -6.59 3.81 -4.81
C TYR A 62 -6.35 2.95 -6.04
N ARG A 63 -7.41 2.31 -6.52
CA ARG A 63 -7.36 1.43 -7.68
C ARG A 63 -7.82 2.16 -8.95
N VAL A 64 -6.95 2.22 -9.96
CA VAL A 64 -7.23 2.74 -11.31
C VAL A 64 -6.82 1.70 -12.33
N GLU A 65 -7.71 1.35 -13.25
CA GLU A 65 -7.39 0.41 -14.34
C GLU A 65 -6.79 -0.92 -13.84
N ASN A 66 -7.29 -1.41 -12.69
CA ASN A 66 -6.79 -2.61 -12.01
C ASN A 66 -5.36 -2.52 -11.45
N GLN A 67 -4.83 -1.30 -11.33
CA GLN A 67 -3.56 -0.99 -10.70
C GLN A 67 -3.77 -0.18 -9.42
N LEU A 68 -3.00 -0.49 -8.39
CA LEU A 68 -2.91 0.25 -7.15
C LEU A 68 -1.97 1.44 -7.34
N ARG A 69 -2.41 2.62 -6.88
CA ARG A 69 -1.65 3.85 -6.86
C ARG A 69 -1.65 4.45 -5.46
N ILE A 70 -0.53 5.05 -5.09
CA ILE A 70 -0.37 5.80 -3.84
C ILE A 70 -1.01 7.18 -4.02
N THR A 71 -1.75 7.65 -3.01
CA THR A 71 -2.15 9.06 -2.94
C THR A 71 -0.98 9.91 -2.45
N ASP A 72 -0.78 11.07 -3.06
CA ASP A 72 0.02 12.17 -2.50
C ASP A 72 -0.58 12.69 -1.18
#